data_AF-A0A8T5RFG5-F1
#
_entry.id   AF-A0A8T5RFG5-F1
#
_cell.length_a   1.000
_cell.length_b   1.000
_cell.length_c   1.000
_cell.angle_alpha   90.00
_cell.angle_beta   90.00
_cell.angle_gamma   90.00
#
_symmetry.space_group_name_H-M   'P 1'
#
loop_
_entity.id
_entity.type
_entity.pdbx_description
1 polymer ?
#
loop_
_entity_poly.entity_id
_entity_poly.type
_entity_poly.pdbx_seq_one_letter_code
_entity_poly.pdbx_strand_id
1 'polypeptide(L)'
;MPSCIICHEIIDENPDLYEECPNGHQIHINCMKKWLDQSFHCPLCNTHYNEDIINKFKLYQKEIEKQKEKELGKKIQQESLDKIQKISEKFAFLKLIETIKDLINNEEYEKALDKISDFEDNSEVIDKHTFMFFKGKISFLKKRYDMAISYLFKLVKENFNYPEAFNYLGKSYKALGLDDQAEWA
;
A
#
# COMPACT_ATOMS: atom_id res chain seq x y z
N MET A 1 -41.59 30.87 -8.22
CA MET A 1 -40.32 30.23 -8.62
C MET A 1 -40.61 28.77 -8.80
N PRO A 2 -40.27 28.17 -9.95
CA PRO A 2 -40.51 26.75 -10.14
C PRO A 2 -39.61 25.93 -9.22
N SER A 3 -40.16 24.82 -8.71
CA SER A 3 -39.47 23.90 -7.82
C SER A 3 -39.33 22.53 -8.48
N CYS A 4 -38.20 21.88 -8.25
CA CYS A 4 -37.98 20.52 -8.73
C CYS A 4 -38.95 19.54 -8.07
N ILE A 5 -39.67 18.74 -8.86
CA ILE A 5 -40.67 17.80 -8.33
C ILE A 5 -40.06 16.60 -7.57
N ILE A 6 -38.73 16.46 -7.55
CA ILE A 6 -38.03 15.36 -6.86
C ILE A 6 -37.42 15.83 -5.53
N CYS A 7 -36.60 16.88 -5.55
CA CYS A 7 -35.93 17.37 -4.34
C CYS A 7 -36.64 18.55 -3.67
N HIS A 8 -37.67 19.12 -4.30
CA HIS A 8 -38.41 20.29 -3.83
C HIS A 8 -37.59 21.58 -3.67
N GLU A 9 -36.34 21.60 -4.10
CA GLU A 9 -35.50 22.79 -4.15
C GLU A 9 -35.85 23.66 -5.36
N ILE A 10 -35.54 24.96 -5.26
CA ILE A 10 -35.79 25.95 -6.30
C ILE A 10 -34.94 25.61 -7.54
N ILE A 11 -35.56 25.71 -8.71
CA ILE A 11 -34.86 25.61 -10.00
C ILE A 11 -34.46 27.03 -10.41
N ASP A 12 -33.17 27.24 -10.64
CA ASP A 12 -32.66 28.47 -11.23
C ASP A 12 -33.21 28.62 -12.66
N GLU A 13 -33.51 29.85 -13.09
CA GLU A 13 -34.09 30.13 -14.42
C GLU A 13 -33.18 29.77 -15.61
N ASN A 14 -31.98 29.25 -15.34
CA ASN A 14 -31.07 28.77 -16.38
C ASN A 14 -31.63 27.48 -17.03
N PRO A 15 -31.99 27.50 -18.33
CA PRO A 15 -32.52 26.33 -19.05
C PRO A 15 -31.58 25.12 -19.06
N ASP A 16 -30.28 25.33 -18.87
CA ASP A 16 -29.29 24.25 -18.87
C ASP A 16 -29.26 23.44 -17.55
N LEU A 17 -30.07 23.80 -16.55
CA LEU A 17 -30.06 23.17 -15.23
C LEU A 17 -31.28 22.29 -14.94
N TYR A 18 -32.30 22.30 -15.81
CA TYR A 18 -33.52 21.53 -15.63
C TYR A 18 -34.03 20.93 -16.94
N GLU A 19 -34.88 19.91 -16.80
CA GLU A 19 -35.63 19.28 -17.89
C GLU A 19 -37.10 19.27 -17.50
N GLU A 20 -37.98 19.26 -18.51
CA GLU A 20 -39.43 19.28 -18.29
C GLU A 20 -40.08 18.00 -18.80
N CYS A 21 -41.08 17.50 -18.07
CA CYS A 21 -41.95 16.47 -18.62
C CYS A 21 -42.87 17.07 -19.70
N PRO A 22 -43.52 16.25 -20.55
CA PRO A 22 -44.45 16.75 -21.58
C PRO A 22 -45.61 17.61 -21.04
N ASN A 23 -45.95 17.46 -19.76
CA ASN A 23 -46.97 18.26 -19.06
C ASN A 23 -46.39 19.48 -18.31
N GLY A 24 -45.12 19.86 -18.54
CA GLY A 24 -44.50 21.07 -18.00
C GLY A 24 -43.95 20.99 -16.57
N HIS A 25 -43.92 19.82 -15.94
CA HIS A 25 -43.28 19.67 -14.62
C HIS A 25 -41.76 19.63 -14.73
N GLN A 26 -41.11 20.53 -13.99
CA GLN A 26 -39.67 20.75 -14.05
C GLN A 26 -38.89 19.90 -13.04
N ILE A 27 -37.71 19.41 -13.44
CA ILE A 27 -36.80 18.61 -12.63
C ILE A 27 -35.36 19.05 -12.88
N HIS A 28 -34.54 19.18 -11.84
CA HIS A 28 -33.09 19.36 -12.03
C HIS A 28 -32.48 18.19 -12.78
N ILE A 29 -31.58 18.46 -13.72
CA ILE A 29 -30.88 17.41 -14.50
C ILE A 29 -30.26 16.33 -13.59
N ASN A 30 -29.71 16.71 -12.44
CA ASN A 30 -29.12 15.76 -11.48
C ASN A 30 -30.15 14.88 -10.77
N CYS A 31 -31.33 15.41 -10.49
CA CYS A 31 -32.45 14.65 -9.92
C CYS A 31 -33.04 13.70 -10.96
N MET A 32 -33.13 14.14 -12.21
CA MET A 32 -33.61 13.32 -13.33
C MET A 32 -32.69 12.13 -13.62
N LYS A 33 -31.36 12.32 -13.57
CA LYS A 33 -30.37 11.24 -13.72
C LYS A 33 -30.63 10.07 -12.79
N LYS A 34 -30.92 10.34 -11.51
CA LYS A 34 -31.20 9.32 -10.51
C LYS A 34 -32.58 8.69 -10.69
N TRP A 35 -33.55 9.47 -11.17
CA TRP A 35 -34.92 9.01 -11.34
C TRP A 35 -35.09 8.07 -12.53
N LEU A 36 -34.44 8.38 -13.65
CA LEU A 36 -34.51 7.56 -14.87
C LEU A 36 -33.86 6.17 -14.71
N ASP A 37 -33.07 5.93 -13.66
CA ASP A 37 -32.63 4.59 -13.27
C ASP A 37 -33.79 3.71 -12.78
N GLN A 38 -34.86 4.32 -12.30
CA GLN A 38 -35.98 3.64 -11.65
C GLN A 38 -37.26 3.70 -12.49
N SER A 39 -37.54 4.83 -13.15
CA SER A 39 -38.75 5.01 -13.96
C SER A 39 -38.58 6.05 -15.08
N PHE A 40 -39.16 5.76 -16.23
CA PHE A 40 -39.26 6.68 -17.38
C PHE A 40 -40.52 7.56 -17.35
N HIS A 41 -41.28 7.55 -16.24
CA HIS A 41 -42.49 8.35 -16.08
C HIS A 41 -42.27 9.47 -15.07
N CYS A 42 -42.96 10.59 -15.29
CA CYS A 42 -42.92 11.72 -14.39
C CYS A 42 -43.47 11.34 -13.00
N PRO A 43 -42.75 11.61 -11.89
CA PRO A 43 -43.20 11.24 -10.55
C PRO A 43 -44.51 11.91 -10.13
N LEU A 44 -44.86 13.05 -10.75
CA LEU A 44 -46.05 13.82 -10.39
C LEU A 44 -47.27 13.48 -11.24
N CYS A 45 -47.13 13.39 -12.56
CA CYS A 45 -48.24 13.15 -13.49
C CYS A 45 -48.22 11.79 -14.18
N ASN A 46 -47.24 10.95 -13.86
CA ASN A 46 -47.05 9.61 -14.43
C ASN A 46 -46.98 9.58 -15.97
N THR A 47 -46.70 10.71 -16.61
CA THR A 47 -46.56 10.81 -18.06
C THR A 47 -45.17 10.36 -18.47
N HIS A 48 -45.07 9.56 -19.52
CA HIS A 48 -43.81 9.08 -20.05
C HIS A 48 -42.96 10.24 -20.59
N TYR A 49 -41.67 10.27 -20.29
CA TYR A 49 -40.76 11.27 -20.84
C TYR A 49 -40.54 11.07 -22.35
N ASN A 50 -40.15 12.14 -23.04
CA ASN A 50 -39.79 12.06 -24.45
C ASN A 50 -38.58 11.14 -24.65
N GLU A 51 -38.61 10.35 -25.72
CA GLU A 51 -37.52 9.42 -26.07
C GLU A 51 -36.18 10.15 -26.23
N ASP A 52 -36.16 11.39 -26.73
CA ASP A 52 -34.93 12.19 -26.84
C ASP A 52 -34.28 12.44 -25.49
N ILE A 53 -35.08 12.75 -24.48
CA ILE A 53 -34.62 12.99 -23.11
C ILE A 53 -34.10 11.67 -22.52
N ILE A 54 -34.86 10.59 -22.65
CA ILE A 54 -34.48 9.26 -22.15
C ILE A 54 -33.17 8.80 -22.80
N ASN A 55 -33.04 8.95 -24.12
CA ASN A 55 -31.85 8.54 -24.87
C ASN A 55 -30.62 9.39 -24.51
N LYS A 56 -30.78 10.70 -24.33
CA LYS A 56 -29.72 11.60 -23.83
C LYS A 56 -29.15 11.10 -22.50
N PHE A 57 -30.00 10.72 -21.56
CA PHE A 57 -29.55 10.23 -20.25
C PHE A 57 -28.96 8.81 -20.31
N LYS A 58 -29.52 7.90 -21.11
CA LYS A 58 -28.94 6.57 -21.35
C LYS A 58 -27.53 6.64 -21.94
N LEU A 59 -27.30 7.54 -22.90
CA LEU A 59 -25.98 7.77 -23.49
C LEU A 59 -24.99 8.28 -22.45
N TYR A 60 -25.40 9.26 -21.64
CA TYR A 60 -24.58 9.80 -20.57
C TYR A 60 -24.21 8.75 -19.50
N GLN A 61 -25.16 7.90 -19.09
CA GLN A 61 -24.91 6.81 -18.15
C GLN A 61 -23.89 5.80 -18.71
N LYS A 62 -24.05 5.40 -19.98
CA LYS A 62 -23.13 4.49 -20.67
C LYS A 62 -21.72 5.06 -20.77
N GLU A 63 -21.58 6.38 -20.97
CA GLU A 63 -20.28 7.05 -20.96
C GLU A 63 -19.63 7.03 -19.57
N ILE A 64 -20.39 7.31 -18.51
CA ILE A 64 -19.91 7.22 -17.13
C ILE A 64 -19.47 5.80 -16.80
N GLU A 65 -20.26 4.78 -17.14
CA GLU A 65 -19.92 3.37 -16.91
C GLU A 65 -18.62 3.00 -17.62
N LYS A 66 -18.49 3.38 -18.89
CA LYS A 66 -17.27 3.16 -19.67
C LYS A 66 -16.05 3.88 -19.06
N GLN A 67 -16.24 5.06 -18.47
CA GLN A 67 -15.17 5.75 -17.75
C GLN A 67 -14.78 5.00 -16.47
N LYS A 68 -15.77 4.57 -15.67
CA LYS A 68 -15.55 3.77 -14.45
C LYS A 68 -14.82 2.46 -14.75
N GLU A 69 -15.20 1.75 -15.81
CA GLU A 69 -14.52 0.52 -16.24
C GLU A 69 -13.06 0.78 -16.62
N LYS A 70 -12.79 1.87 -17.35
CA LYS A 70 -11.42 2.28 -17.70
C LYS A 70 -10.59 2.62 -16.46
N GLU A 71 -11.16 3.36 -15.51
CA GLU A 71 -10.50 3.70 -14.25
C GLU A 71 -10.22 2.47 -13.39
N LEU A 72 -11.19 1.56 -13.30
CA LEU A 72 -11.04 0.30 -12.59
C LEU A 72 -9.94 -0.56 -13.24
N GLY A 73 -9.91 -0.65 -14.57
CA GLY A 73 -8.86 -1.32 -15.31
C GLY A 73 -7.47 -0.75 -15.04
N LYS A 74 -7.34 0.59 -14.99
CA LYS A 74 -6.08 1.25 -14.61
C LYS A 74 -5.66 0.94 -13.17
N LYS A 75 -6.59 0.94 -12.22
CA LYS A 75 -6.32 0.60 -10.81
C LYS A 75 -5.82 -0.84 -10.68
N ILE A 76 -6.48 -1.80 -11.33
CA ILE A 76 -6.07 -3.21 -11.32
C ILE A 76 -4.67 -3.37 -11.93
N GLN A 77 -4.39 -2.69 -13.04
CA GLN A 77 -3.05 -2.69 -13.64
C GLN A 77 -2.00 -2.12 -12.69
N GLN A 78 -2.28 -0.98 -12.06
CA GLN A 78 -1.35 -0.39 -11.08
C GLN A 78 -1.09 -1.33 -9.91
N GLU A 79 -2.14 -1.91 -9.30
CA GLU A 79 -1.97 -2.87 -8.21
C GLU A 79 -1.15 -4.10 -8.62
N SER A 80 -1.28 -4.55 -9.87
CA SER A 80 -0.48 -5.66 -10.39
C SER A 80 1.00 -5.30 -10.49
N LEU A 81 1.32 -4.08 -10.94
CA LEU A 81 2.69 -3.56 -11.01
C LEU A 81 3.28 -3.40 -9.62
N ASP A 82 2.53 -2.84 -8.67
CA ASP A 82 2.97 -2.67 -7.28
C ASP A 82 3.28 -4.02 -6.62
N LYS A 83 2.49 -5.06 -6.91
CA LYS A 83 2.76 -6.43 -6.43
C LYS A 83 4.04 -6.99 -7.02
N ILE A 84 4.26 -6.83 -8.33
CA ILE A 84 5.48 -7.29 -9.00
C ILE A 84 6.70 -6.57 -8.43
N GLN A 85 6.60 -5.26 -8.23
CA GLN A 85 7.68 -4.46 -7.64
C GLN A 85 8.03 -4.97 -6.23
N LYS A 86 7.04 -5.17 -5.35
CA LYS A 86 7.28 -5.72 -4.01
C LYS A 86 7.94 -7.10 -4.02
N ILE A 87 7.60 -7.96 -4.98
CA ILE A 87 8.25 -9.26 -5.14
C ILE A 87 9.71 -9.09 -5.58
N SER A 88 9.97 -8.18 -6.52
CA SER A 88 11.33 -7.91 -7.02
C SER A 88 12.25 -7.36 -5.92
N GLU A 89 11.75 -6.48 -5.05
CA GLU A 89 12.48 -5.93 -3.91
C GLU A 89 12.83 -7.01 -2.89
N LYS A 90 11.87 -7.90 -2.57
CA LYS A 90 12.13 -9.07 -1.72
C LYS A 90 13.20 -9.98 -2.31
N PHE A 91 13.16 -10.22 -3.62
CA PHE A 91 14.17 -11.04 -4.29
C PHE A 91 15.56 -10.40 -4.22
N ALA A 92 15.66 -9.08 -4.44
CA ALA A 92 16.91 -8.35 -4.29
C ALA A 92 17.48 -8.45 -2.86
N PHE A 93 16.61 -8.35 -1.84
CA PHE A 93 16.98 -8.53 -0.44
C PHE A 93 17.49 -9.95 -0.13
N LEU A 94 16.83 -10.99 -0.65
CA LEU A 94 17.30 -12.37 -0.47
C LEU A 94 18.68 -12.59 -1.10
N LYS A 95 18.89 -12.06 -2.31
CA LYS A 95 20.19 -12.13 -2.99
C LYS A 95 21.29 -11.38 -2.23
N LEU A 96 20.95 -10.26 -1.60
CA LEU A 96 21.87 -9.55 -0.72
C LEU A 96 22.28 -10.43 0.47
N ILE A 97 21.33 -11.10 1.13
CA ILE A 97 21.62 -11.99 2.25
C ILE A 97 22.58 -13.11 1.84
N GLU A 98 22.36 -13.73 0.68
CA GLU A 98 23.27 -14.75 0.13
C GLU A 98 24.68 -14.18 -0.06
N THR A 99 24.78 -13.00 -0.68
CA THR A 99 26.06 -12.31 -0.89
C THR A 99 26.77 -12.02 0.44
N ILE A 100 26.05 -11.54 1.46
CA ILE A 100 26.61 -11.28 2.79
C ILE A 100 27.14 -12.57 3.42
N LYS A 101 26.39 -13.67 3.34
CA LYS A 101 26.82 -14.96 3.87
C LYS A 101 28.11 -15.45 3.19
N ASP A 102 28.20 -15.32 1.87
CA ASP A 102 29.39 -15.70 1.11
C ASP A 102 30.60 -14.87 1.51
N LEU A 103 30.43 -13.54 1.63
CA LEU A 103 31.50 -12.65 2.09
C LEU A 103 31.97 -12.99 3.51
N ILE A 104 31.05 -13.33 4.42
CA ILE A 104 31.39 -13.78 5.77
C ILE A 104 32.17 -15.10 5.74
N ASN A 105 31.78 -16.05 4.90
CA ASN A 105 32.48 -17.34 4.76
C ASN A 105 33.89 -17.16 4.20
N ASN A 106 34.10 -16.15 3.35
CA ASN A 106 35.42 -15.78 2.80
C ASN A 106 36.22 -14.83 3.72
N GLU A 107 35.73 -14.55 4.93
CA GLU A 107 36.32 -13.60 5.88
C GLU A 107 36.42 -12.15 5.38
N GLU A 108 35.67 -11.79 4.34
CA GLU A 108 35.62 -10.46 3.72
C GLU A 108 34.65 -9.53 4.47
N TYR A 109 34.89 -9.34 5.78
CA TYR A 109 33.96 -8.71 6.70
C TYR A 109 33.64 -7.25 6.39
N GLU A 110 34.61 -6.43 5.98
CA GLU A 110 34.36 -5.02 5.66
C GLU A 110 33.44 -4.90 4.45
N LYS A 111 33.70 -5.68 3.39
CA LYS A 111 32.83 -5.71 2.21
C LYS A 111 31.40 -6.14 2.57
N ALA A 112 31.25 -7.08 3.50
CA ALA A 112 29.93 -7.49 3.98
C ALA A 112 29.21 -6.34 4.70
N LEU A 113 29.93 -5.56 5.51
CA LEU A 113 29.37 -4.38 6.18
C LEU A 113 29.02 -3.26 5.20
N ASP A 114 29.88 -3.00 4.21
CA ASP A 114 29.63 -2.03 3.15
C ASP A 114 28.35 -2.40 2.39
N LYS A 115 28.17 -3.69 2.03
CA LYS A 115 26.95 -4.16 1.38
C LYS A 115 25.69 -3.96 2.21
N ILE A 116 25.78 -4.10 3.53
CA ILE A 116 24.66 -3.82 4.42
C ILE A 116 24.35 -2.32 4.44
N SER A 117 25.37 -1.46 4.58
CA SER A 117 25.19 -0.01 4.60
C SER A 117 24.61 0.50 3.28
N ASP A 118 25.19 0.07 2.16
CA ASP A 118 24.72 0.42 0.81
C ASP A 118 23.24 0.08 0.64
N PHE A 119 22.79 -1.05 1.16
CA PHE A 119 21.39 -1.45 1.04
C PHE A 119 20.48 -0.66 1.99
N GLU A 120 20.90 -0.41 3.23
CA GLU A 120 20.16 0.41 4.20
C GLU A 120 19.94 1.83 3.70
N ASP A 121 20.91 2.42 2.99
CA ASP A 121 20.82 3.79 2.47
C ASP A 121 19.94 3.89 1.20
N ASN A 122 19.81 2.81 0.42
CA ASN A 122 19.18 2.83 -0.89
C ASN A 122 17.85 2.06 -0.98
N SER A 123 17.41 1.39 0.08
CA SER A 123 16.19 0.57 0.07
C SER A 123 15.17 1.03 1.10
N GLU A 124 13.90 1.10 0.68
CA GLU A 124 12.77 1.28 1.60
C GLU A 124 12.44 0.00 2.38
N VAL A 125 12.85 -1.17 1.86
CA VAL A 125 12.62 -2.48 2.49
C VAL A 125 13.77 -2.79 3.44
N ILE A 126 13.68 -2.26 4.65
CA ILE A 126 14.72 -2.45 5.66
C ILE A 126 14.28 -3.55 6.64
N ASP A 127 14.84 -4.76 6.48
CA ASP A 127 14.83 -5.76 7.56
C ASP A 127 15.97 -5.47 8.53
N LYS A 128 15.67 -4.53 9.43
CA LYS A 128 16.57 -4.05 10.47
C LYS A 128 17.07 -5.19 11.37
N HIS A 129 16.23 -6.19 11.66
CA HIS A 129 16.60 -7.31 12.54
C HIS A 129 17.66 -8.20 11.88
N THR A 130 17.48 -8.52 10.61
CA THR A 130 18.47 -9.29 9.84
C THR A 130 19.81 -8.55 9.72
N PHE A 131 19.80 -7.24 9.50
CA PHE A 131 21.05 -6.47 9.46
C PHE A 131 21.72 -6.34 10.83
N MET A 132 20.96 -6.17 11.92
CA MET A 132 21.53 -6.25 13.28
C MET A 132 22.19 -7.60 13.54
N PHE A 133 21.54 -8.70 13.12
CA PHE A 133 22.10 -10.04 13.25
C PHE A 133 23.45 -10.15 12.55
N PHE A 134 23.53 -9.76 11.28
CA PHE A 134 24.77 -9.84 10.51
C PHE A 134 25.86 -8.91 11.06
N LYS A 135 25.54 -7.67 11.43
CA LYS A 135 26.49 -6.72 12.06
C LYS A 135 27.03 -7.28 13.38
N GLY A 136 26.18 -7.90 14.19
CA GLY A 136 26.55 -8.58 15.42
C GLY A 136 27.46 -9.78 15.19
N LYS A 137 27.08 -10.67 14.26
CA LYS A 137 27.86 -11.86 13.88
C LYS A 137 29.24 -11.48 13.32
N ILE A 138 29.30 -10.53 12.40
CA ILE A 138 30.55 -10.02 11.84
C ILE A 138 31.44 -9.43 12.93
N SER A 139 30.87 -8.64 13.85
CA SER A 139 31.63 -8.07 14.97
C SER A 139 32.21 -9.15 15.88
N PHE A 140 31.45 -10.20 16.15
CA PHE A 140 31.91 -11.36 16.92
C PHE A 140 33.09 -12.06 16.22
N LEU A 141 32.96 -12.33 14.92
CA LEU A 141 34.03 -12.97 14.13
C LEU A 141 35.30 -12.12 14.09
N LYS A 142 35.16 -10.79 14.07
CA LYS A 142 36.27 -9.83 14.19
C LYS A 142 36.80 -9.68 15.63
N LYS A 143 36.30 -10.45 16.59
CA LYS A 143 36.65 -10.39 18.03
C LYS A 143 36.34 -9.04 18.70
N ARG A 144 35.44 -8.25 18.11
CA ARG A 144 34.88 -7.02 18.69
C ARG A 144 33.63 -7.38 19.49
N TYR A 145 33.85 -8.03 20.63
CA TYR A 145 32.77 -8.63 21.43
C TYR A 145 31.83 -7.59 22.04
N ASP A 146 32.35 -6.41 22.38
CA ASP A 146 31.60 -5.24 22.82
C ASP A 146 30.56 -4.81 21.76
N MET A 147 30.99 -4.65 20.51
CA MET A 147 30.12 -4.30 19.39
C MET A 147 29.13 -5.43 19.08
N ALA A 148 29.59 -6.68 19.13
CA ALA A 148 28.75 -7.85 18.93
C ALA A 148 27.59 -7.89 19.94
N ILE A 149 27.89 -7.73 21.23
CA ILE A 149 26.89 -7.65 22.30
C ILE A 149 25.91 -6.52 22.02
N SER A 150 26.39 -5.31 21.67
CA SER A 150 25.52 -4.16 21.41
C SER A 150 24.46 -4.44 20.33
N TYR A 151 24.87 -5.01 19.20
CA TYR A 151 23.93 -5.36 18.12
C TYR A 151 23.03 -6.55 18.46
N LEU A 152 23.61 -7.63 18.99
CA LEU A 152 22.88 -8.87 19.26
C LEU A 152 21.91 -8.72 20.43
N PHE A 153 22.30 -8.01 21.49
CA PHE A 153 21.41 -7.72 22.62
C PHE A 153 20.21 -6.87 22.20
N LYS A 154 20.44 -5.85 21.36
CA LYS A 154 19.34 -5.05 20.80
C LYS A 154 18.41 -5.89 19.93
N LEU A 155 18.96 -6.78 19.11
CA LEU A 155 18.20 -7.72 18.30
C LEU A 155 17.30 -8.63 19.15
N VAL A 156 17.87 -9.35 20.11
CA VAL A 156 17.10 -10.33 20.91
C VAL A 156 16.07 -9.67 21.82
N LYS A 157 16.29 -8.41 22.22
CA LYS A 157 15.32 -7.62 22.97
C LYS A 157 14.10 -7.23 22.13
N GLU A 158 14.31 -6.95 20.84
CA GLU A 158 13.22 -6.61 19.91
C GLU A 158 12.56 -7.87 19.32
N ASN A 159 13.31 -8.93 19.05
CA ASN A 159 12.84 -10.16 18.41
C ASN A 159 13.54 -11.41 18.96
N PHE A 160 12.77 -12.23 19.68
CA PHE A 160 13.26 -13.46 20.31
C PHE A 160 13.45 -14.63 19.32
N ASN A 161 13.02 -14.52 18.07
CA ASN A 161 13.10 -15.59 17.07
C ASN A 161 14.45 -15.60 16.31
N TYR A 162 15.55 -15.34 17.02
CA TYR A 162 16.91 -15.41 16.49
C TYR A 162 17.80 -16.27 17.40
N PRO A 163 17.64 -17.61 17.40
CA PRO A 163 18.40 -18.51 18.29
C PRO A 163 19.92 -18.42 18.06
N GLU A 164 20.35 -18.18 16.82
CA GLU A 164 21.77 -17.95 16.52
C GLU A 164 22.29 -16.66 17.18
N ALA A 165 21.45 -15.62 17.32
CA ALA A 165 21.86 -14.38 17.97
C ALA A 165 22.16 -14.58 19.46
N PHE A 166 21.31 -15.34 20.16
CA PHE A 166 21.54 -15.77 21.55
C PHE A 166 22.86 -16.53 21.69
N ASN A 167 23.12 -17.50 20.81
CA ASN A 167 24.38 -18.26 20.81
C ASN A 167 25.61 -17.35 20.64
N TYR A 168 25.60 -16.42 19.67
CA TYR A 168 26.70 -15.48 19.50
C TYR A 168 26.81 -14.48 20.66
N LEU A 169 25.69 -14.07 21.25
CA LEU A 169 25.64 -13.17 22.40
C LEU A 169 26.28 -13.82 23.63
N GLY A 170 25.87 -15.03 23.99
CA GLY A 170 26.46 -15.79 25.11
C GLY A 170 27.95 -16.06 24.92
N LYS A 171 28.37 -16.42 23.69
CA LYS A 171 29.79 -16.55 23.35
C LYS A 171 30.56 -15.24 23.50
N SER A 172 29.94 -14.11 23.15
CA SER A 172 30.55 -12.78 23.30
C SER A 172 30.71 -12.41 24.78
N TYR A 173 29.69 -12.66 25.62
CA TYR A 173 29.77 -12.44 27.06
C TYR A 173 30.86 -13.29 27.70
N LYS A 174 30.92 -14.58 27.36
CA LYS A 174 31.97 -15.49 27.85
C LYS A 174 33.37 -15.04 27.43
N ALA A 175 33.54 -14.53 26.21
CA ALA A 175 34.82 -14.01 25.74
C ALA A 175 35.29 -12.77 26.54
N LEU A 176 34.37 -12.05 27.18
CA LEU A 176 34.65 -10.92 28.08
C LEU A 176 34.71 -11.32 29.56
N GLY A 177 34.54 -12.61 29.90
CA GLY A 177 34.51 -13.10 31.28
C GLY A 177 33.22 -12.77 32.05
N LEU A 178 32.12 -12.54 31.33
CA LEU A 178 30.82 -12.17 31.90
C LEU A 178 29.93 -13.43 32.00
N ASP A 179 30.32 -14.37 32.84
CA ASP A 179 29.71 -15.72 32.88
C ASP A 179 28.22 -15.72 33.26
N ASP A 180 27.81 -14.90 34.24
CA ASP A 180 26.40 -14.77 34.65
C ASP A 180 25.50 -14.31 33.47
N GLN A 181 26.02 -13.40 32.64
CA GLN A 181 25.29 -12.90 31.46
C GLN A 181 25.31 -13.91 30.32
N ALA A 182 26.36 -14.74 30.25
CA ALA A 182 26.45 -15.80 29.26
C ALA A 182 25.48 -16.96 29.56
N GLU A 183 25.16 -17.24 30.83
CA GLU A 183 24.17 -18.25 31.20
C GLU A 183 22.73 -17.79 30.90
N TRP A 184 22.49 -16.48 30.98
CA TRP A 184 21.20 -15.89 30.62
C TRP A 184 20.92 -15.91 29.10
N ALA A 185 21.96 -15.78 28.28
CA ALA A 185 21.87 -15.65 26.82
C ALA A 185 21.73 -17.01 26.12
#